data_AF-A0A9C6U912-F1
#
_entry.id   AF-A0A9C6U912-F1
#
_cell.length_a   1.000
_cell.length_b   1.000
_cell.length_c   1.000
_cell.angle_alpha   90.00
_cell.angle_beta   90.00
_cell.angle_gamma   90.00
#
_symmetry.space_group_name_H-M   'P 1'
#
loop_
_entity.id
_entity.type
_entity.pdbx_description
1 polymer ?
#
loop_
_entity_poly.entity_id
_entity_poly.type
_entity_poly.pdbx_seq_one_letter_code
_entity_poly.pdbx_strand_id
1 'polypeptide(L)'
;MDRGDDQQCPPKLMTFDLNNDRLLSKYEFSSNLLVNRSNLITPVVDVRDNGRNTFVYIADVIGGIIVYDHQSKSAWRVNHPLTLPDPAYSTHTIAGTTFYLADGVFGMALSPLRCEDGHTSGGHQQHGSYHGGHGRGGRCEEDRTLVFHALASVRENHVKTSVLRNRDNFPRGQNQAAAQFKSYDQKRRSQSAAQAMSPQGILFSGLLPDLAITCWNSEQPFAGWNIEVVARDPETLQFTSGVKVRYGQLWVMSCRYQRFATGTMNWNEVNYRVQSARVEDLIRGTKCDPKTNNIGSG
;
A
#
# COMPACT_ATOMS: atom_id res chain seq x y z
N MET A 1 23.24 18.69 2.78
CA MET A 1 23.16 17.22 2.88
C MET A 1 22.93 16.71 1.49
N ASP A 2 23.86 15.90 0.97
CA ASP A 2 23.71 15.20 -0.29
C ASP A 2 22.36 14.47 -0.25
N ARG A 3 21.38 14.94 -1.01
CA ARG A 3 20.37 14.02 -1.52
C ARG A 3 21.19 13.07 -2.37
N GLY A 4 21.12 11.75 -2.14
CA GLY A 4 21.78 10.78 -3.01
C GLY A 4 21.19 10.80 -4.41
N ASP A 5 21.34 11.92 -5.11
CA ASP A 5 20.77 12.24 -6.42
C ASP A 5 21.55 11.50 -7.52
N ASP A 6 22.73 10.95 -7.19
CA ASP A 6 23.52 10.10 -8.07
C ASP A 6 23.11 8.63 -7.93
N GLN A 7 22.34 8.17 -8.92
CA GLN A 7 22.01 6.77 -9.09
C GLN A 7 23.27 5.95 -9.43
N GLN A 8 23.82 5.27 -8.44
CA GLN A 8 25.04 4.45 -8.60
C GLN A 8 24.80 3.15 -9.39
N CYS A 9 23.59 2.60 -9.34
CA CYS A 9 23.23 1.34 -9.98
C CYS A 9 21.75 1.34 -10.44
N PRO A 10 21.38 0.57 -11.46
CA PRO A 10 19.98 0.34 -11.80
C PRO A 10 19.20 -0.30 -10.64
N PRO A 11 17.96 0.13 -10.34
CA PRO A 11 17.08 -0.50 -9.38
C PRO A 11 16.84 -1.97 -9.73
N LYS A 12 16.68 -2.81 -8.71
CA LYS A 12 16.50 -4.25 -8.86
C LYS A 12 15.34 -4.72 -8.00
N LEU A 13 14.52 -5.62 -8.55
CA LEU A 13 13.57 -6.42 -7.77
C LEU A 13 14.22 -7.79 -7.52
N MET A 14 14.34 -8.16 -6.25
CA MET A 14 14.96 -9.42 -5.82
C MET A 14 13.94 -10.27 -5.08
N THR A 15 13.91 -11.57 -5.38
CA THR A 15 13.06 -12.55 -4.71
C THR A 15 13.93 -13.54 -3.98
N PHE A 16 13.70 -13.72 -2.68
CA PHE A 16 14.42 -14.67 -1.84
C PHE A 16 13.46 -15.75 -1.32
N ASP A 17 13.96 -16.99 -1.22
CA ASP A 17 13.30 -18.06 -0.49
C ASP A 17 13.61 -17.91 1.00
N LEU A 18 12.60 -17.67 1.81
CA LEU A 18 12.74 -17.45 3.25
C LEU A 18 13.00 -18.75 4.04
N ASN A 19 12.90 -19.92 3.42
CA ASN A 19 13.17 -21.20 4.10
C ASN A 19 14.67 -21.55 4.11
N ASN A 20 15.44 -20.97 3.19
CA ASN A 20 16.86 -21.32 3.00
C ASN A 20 17.74 -20.10 2.64
N ASP A 21 17.19 -18.89 2.73
CA ASP A 21 17.84 -17.61 2.46
C ASP A 21 18.48 -17.48 1.07
N ARG A 22 18.00 -18.24 0.07
CA ARG A 22 18.55 -18.19 -1.29
C ARG A 22 17.86 -17.17 -2.17
N LEU A 23 18.65 -16.47 -2.97
CA LEU A 23 18.15 -15.64 -4.07
C LEU A 23 17.54 -16.54 -5.16
N LEU A 24 16.24 -16.42 -5.39
CA LEU A 24 15.51 -17.14 -6.44
C LEU A 24 15.54 -16.39 -7.77
N SER A 25 15.37 -15.07 -7.73
CA SER A 25 15.38 -14.25 -8.94
C SER A 25 15.82 -12.82 -8.67
N LYS A 26 16.44 -12.21 -9.68
CA LYS A 26 16.83 -10.80 -9.72
C LYS A 26 16.39 -10.24 -11.06
N TYR A 27 15.56 -9.19 -11.03
CA TYR A 27 15.14 -8.43 -12.18
C TYR A 27 15.74 -7.03 -12.09
N GLU A 28 16.47 -6.60 -13.11
CA GLU A 28 17.04 -5.25 -13.19
C GLU A 28 16.13 -4.37 -14.06
N PHE A 29 15.68 -3.24 -13.52
CA PHE A 29 14.81 -2.33 -14.25
C PHE A 29 15.62 -1.55 -15.30
N SER A 30 15.19 -1.63 -16.56
CA SER A 30 15.81 -0.87 -17.65
C SER A 30 15.65 0.64 -17.42
N SER A 31 16.68 1.43 -17.75
CA SER A 31 16.62 2.89 -17.71
C SER A 31 15.49 3.46 -18.57
N ASN A 32 15.10 2.78 -19.67
CA ASN A 32 13.99 3.21 -20.54
C ASN A 32 12.62 3.14 -19.86
N LEU A 33 12.51 2.39 -18.75
CA LEU A 33 11.30 2.30 -17.93
C LEU A 33 11.21 3.43 -16.91
N LEU A 34 12.36 3.95 -16.51
CA LEU A 34 12.52 4.94 -15.45
C LEU A 34 12.53 6.34 -16.05
N VAL A 35 12.12 7.32 -15.25
CA VAL A 35 12.19 8.74 -15.60
C VAL A 35 13.29 9.40 -14.77
N ASN A 36 13.67 10.62 -15.15
CA ASN A 36 14.67 11.38 -14.41
C ASN A 36 14.25 11.51 -12.93
N ARG A 37 15.16 11.15 -12.02
CA ARG A 37 14.96 11.10 -10.56
C ARG A 37 13.89 10.10 -10.08
N SER A 38 13.57 9.08 -10.86
CA SER A 38 12.71 7.97 -10.39
C SER A 38 13.20 7.46 -9.04
N ASN A 39 12.27 7.34 -8.09
CA ASN A 39 12.56 6.86 -6.75
C ASN A 39 11.46 5.86 -6.34
N LEU A 40 11.86 4.58 -6.34
CA LEU A 40 10.96 3.44 -6.17
C LEU A 40 10.85 3.09 -4.69
N ILE A 41 9.67 3.25 -4.11
CA ILE A 41 9.51 3.16 -2.64
C ILE A 41 8.65 1.98 -2.20
N THR A 42 7.45 1.83 -2.75
CA THR A 42 6.41 0.94 -2.20
C THR A 42 6.12 -0.18 -3.19
N PRO A 43 6.66 -1.39 -2.98
CA PRO A 43 6.22 -2.57 -3.70
C PRO A 43 4.97 -3.18 -3.02
N VAL A 44 3.97 -3.53 -3.84
CA VAL A 44 2.81 -4.33 -3.45
C VAL A 44 2.77 -5.57 -4.33
N VAL A 45 2.85 -6.74 -3.69
CA VAL A 45 2.95 -8.03 -4.36
C VAL A 45 1.57 -8.67 -4.45
N ASP A 46 1.20 -9.06 -5.65
CA ASP A 46 -0.07 -9.69 -5.98
C ASP A 46 0.16 -11.13 -6.42
N VAL A 47 0.13 -12.04 -5.45
CA VAL A 47 0.40 -13.46 -5.65
C VAL A 47 -0.92 -14.19 -5.94
N ARG A 48 -0.99 -14.84 -7.10
CA ARG A 48 -2.08 -15.76 -7.48
C ARG A 48 -1.52 -17.11 -7.91
N ASP A 49 -2.39 -18.11 -7.98
CA ASP A 49 -2.09 -19.43 -8.55
C ASP A 49 -0.82 -20.06 -7.95
N ASN A 50 -0.71 -20.05 -6.61
CA ASN A 50 0.46 -20.52 -5.85
C ASN A 50 1.79 -19.91 -6.32
N GLY A 51 1.80 -18.64 -6.70
CA GLY A 51 3.00 -17.93 -7.13
C GLY A 51 3.25 -17.92 -8.64
N ARG A 52 2.52 -18.72 -9.43
CA ARG A 52 2.71 -18.79 -10.88
C ARG A 52 2.27 -17.51 -11.60
N ASN A 53 1.23 -16.86 -11.07
CA ASN A 53 0.62 -15.66 -11.62
C ASN A 53 0.86 -14.51 -10.64
N THR A 54 2.11 -14.02 -10.62
CA THR A 54 2.57 -13.03 -9.65
C THR A 54 2.89 -11.71 -10.34
N PHE A 55 2.30 -10.64 -9.84
CA PHE A 55 2.58 -9.28 -10.27
C PHE A 55 3.10 -8.44 -9.10
N VAL A 56 3.93 -7.45 -9.40
CA VAL A 56 4.38 -6.45 -8.41
C VAL A 56 4.05 -5.06 -8.93
N TYR A 57 3.35 -4.28 -8.10
CA TYR A 57 3.06 -2.87 -8.34
C TYR A 57 4.02 -2.04 -7.50
N ILE A 58 4.80 -1.17 -8.13
CA ILE A 58 5.87 -0.42 -7.46
C ILE A 58 5.61 1.07 -7.67
N ALA A 59 5.43 1.80 -6.57
CA ALA A 59 5.26 3.24 -6.62
C ALA A 59 6.58 3.94 -6.95
N ASP A 60 6.56 4.78 -7.97
CA ASP A 60 7.60 5.77 -8.26
C ASP A 60 7.07 7.16 -7.89
N VAL A 61 7.68 7.79 -6.88
CA VAL A 61 7.20 9.06 -6.30
C VAL A 61 7.27 10.22 -7.29
N ILE A 62 7.99 10.11 -8.40
CA ILE A 62 7.95 11.14 -9.45
C ILE A 62 6.58 11.18 -10.16
N GLY A 63 5.79 10.11 -10.06
CA GLY A 63 4.46 10.03 -10.65
C GLY A 63 4.36 8.88 -11.64
N GLY A 64 4.17 7.68 -11.12
CA GLY A 64 3.85 6.50 -11.91
C GLY A 64 3.90 5.22 -11.08
N ILE A 65 3.30 4.17 -11.63
CA ILE A 65 3.35 2.83 -11.05
C ILE A 65 4.09 1.94 -12.03
N ILE A 66 5.16 1.29 -11.60
CA ILE A 66 5.80 0.22 -12.37
C ILE A 66 5.05 -1.07 -12.08
N VAL A 67 4.61 -1.74 -13.13
CA VAL A 67 4.03 -3.08 -13.06
C VAL A 67 5.09 -4.05 -13.53
N TYR A 68 5.43 -5.03 -12.70
CA TYR A 68 6.31 -6.15 -13.04
C TYR A 68 5.48 -7.44 -13.09
N ASP A 69 5.56 -8.14 -14.21
CA ASP A 69 5.03 -9.48 -14.43
C ASP A 69 6.15 -10.50 -14.21
N HIS A 70 6.00 -11.31 -13.15
CA HIS A 70 6.99 -12.31 -12.80
C HIS A 70 7.06 -13.44 -13.82
N GLN A 71 5.94 -13.82 -14.44
CA GLN A 71 5.87 -14.94 -15.36
C GLN A 71 6.60 -14.62 -16.66
N SER A 72 6.31 -13.46 -17.26
CA SER A 72 6.98 -13.02 -18.49
C SER A 72 8.34 -12.35 -18.25
N LYS A 73 8.70 -12.09 -16.98
CA LYS A 73 9.90 -11.31 -16.59
C LYS A 73 9.97 -9.98 -17.31
N SER A 74 8.84 -9.29 -17.40
CA SER A 74 8.73 -8.00 -18.08
C SER A 74 8.12 -6.95 -17.16
N ALA A 75 8.40 -5.68 -17.45
CA ALA A 75 7.83 -4.57 -16.70
C ALA A 75 7.42 -3.44 -17.64
N TRP A 76 6.40 -2.68 -17.22
CA TRP A 76 5.94 -1.48 -17.90
C TRP A 76 5.56 -0.40 -16.89
N ARG A 77 5.62 0.85 -17.35
CA ARG A 77 5.30 2.01 -16.55
C ARG A 77 3.86 2.43 -16.85
N VAL A 78 3.09 2.61 -15.78
CA VAL A 78 1.74 3.14 -15.80
C VAL A 78 1.80 4.59 -15.35
N ASN A 79 1.51 5.51 -16.27
CA ASN A 79 1.41 6.93 -15.99
C ASN A 79 -0.06 7.32 -15.83
N HIS A 80 -0.38 8.10 -14.81
CA HIS A 80 -1.73 8.64 -14.63
C HIS A 80 -1.70 9.94 -13.81
N PRO A 81 -2.52 10.96 -14.10
CA PRO A 81 -2.59 12.17 -13.30
C PRO A 81 -2.83 11.93 -11.81
N LEU A 82 -3.59 10.88 -11.44
CA LEU A 82 -3.84 10.51 -10.04
C LEU A 82 -2.60 9.97 -9.29
N THR A 83 -1.51 9.68 -10.00
CA THR A 83 -0.22 9.31 -9.39
C THR A 83 0.69 10.52 -9.13
N LEU A 84 0.32 11.71 -9.63
CA LEU A 84 1.09 12.94 -9.45
C LEU A 84 0.79 13.57 -8.08
N PRO A 85 1.73 14.34 -7.51
CA PRO A 85 1.47 15.17 -6.34
C PRO A 85 0.46 16.28 -6.66
N ASP A 86 -0.35 16.64 -5.66
CA ASP A 86 -1.17 17.85 -5.69
C ASP A 86 -0.36 19.01 -5.06
N PRO A 87 0.01 20.06 -5.82
CA PRO A 87 0.82 21.17 -5.32
C PRO A 87 0.25 21.85 -4.07
N ALA A 88 -1.08 21.81 -3.88
CA ALA A 88 -1.72 22.38 -2.70
C ALA A 88 -1.41 21.62 -1.40
N TYR A 89 -0.88 20.39 -1.50
CA TYR A 89 -0.59 19.50 -0.37
C TYR A 89 0.89 19.07 -0.30
N SER A 90 1.78 19.77 -1.00
CA SER A 90 3.23 19.48 -0.98
C SER A 90 3.93 19.92 0.31
N THR A 91 3.28 20.72 1.14
CA THR A 91 3.79 21.12 2.45
C THR A 91 3.23 20.19 3.52
N HIS A 92 4.12 19.57 4.29
CA HIS A 92 3.77 18.63 5.35
C HIS A 92 4.14 19.22 6.71
N THR A 93 3.27 19.02 7.70
CA THR A 93 3.53 19.38 9.10
C THR A 93 3.40 18.13 9.94
N ILE A 94 4.46 17.78 10.66
CA ILE A 94 4.50 16.60 11.54
C ILE A 94 5.09 17.04 12.87
N ALA A 95 4.36 16.81 13.97
CA ALA A 95 4.79 17.20 15.32
C ALA A 95 5.33 18.64 15.40
N GLY A 96 4.63 19.59 14.78
CA GLY A 96 4.98 21.02 14.74
C GLY A 96 6.14 21.40 13.81
N THR A 97 6.76 20.44 13.12
CA THR A 97 7.83 20.71 12.15
C THR A 97 7.27 20.67 10.73
N THR A 98 7.51 21.74 9.97
CA THR A 98 7.02 21.89 8.60
C THR A 98 8.14 21.71 7.58
N PHE A 99 7.88 20.99 6.49
CA PHE A 99 8.82 20.79 5.39
C PHE A 99 8.09 20.61 4.06
N TYR A 100 8.79 20.85 2.95
CA TYR A 100 8.27 20.66 1.60
C TYR A 100 8.69 19.29 1.06
N LEU A 101 7.72 18.51 0.59
CA LEU A 101 7.94 17.22 -0.09
C LEU A 101 6.77 16.92 -1.03
N ALA A 102 6.99 17.17 -2.33
CA ALA A 102 5.98 17.00 -3.38
C ALA A 102 6.02 15.59 -4.00
N ASP A 103 6.04 14.55 -3.16
CA ASP A 103 6.06 13.17 -3.65
C ASP A 103 4.67 12.76 -4.16
N GLY A 104 4.66 12.13 -5.34
CA GLY A 104 3.51 11.50 -5.98
C GLY A 104 3.10 10.21 -5.28
N VAL A 105 2.60 9.23 -6.05
CA VAL A 105 2.10 7.94 -5.54
C VAL A 105 3.05 7.34 -4.51
N PHE A 106 2.50 6.99 -3.34
CA PHE A 106 3.28 6.64 -2.16
C PHE A 106 2.69 5.44 -1.42
N GLY A 107 1.50 5.60 -0.84
CA GLY A 107 0.78 4.52 -0.18
C GLY A 107 0.00 3.69 -1.19
N MET A 108 0.19 2.36 -1.17
CA MET A 108 -0.56 1.41 -2.01
C MET A 108 -0.97 0.18 -1.22
N ALA A 109 -2.19 -0.31 -1.43
CA ALA A 109 -2.72 -1.54 -0.84
C ALA A 109 -3.62 -2.28 -1.82
N LEU A 110 -3.64 -3.60 -1.77
CA LEU A 110 -4.58 -4.41 -2.55
C LEU A 110 -5.79 -4.78 -1.70
N SER A 111 -6.99 -4.72 -2.29
CA SER A 111 -8.19 -5.31 -1.72
C SER A 111 -8.02 -6.80 -1.44
N PRO A 112 -8.82 -7.42 -0.57
CA PRO A 112 -8.76 -8.87 -0.36
C PRO A 112 -8.84 -9.65 -1.67
N LEU A 113 -8.12 -10.78 -1.73
CA LEU A 113 -8.34 -11.80 -2.75
C LEU A 113 -9.42 -12.74 -2.24
N ARG A 114 -10.57 -12.74 -2.91
CA ARG A 114 -11.67 -13.67 -2.67
C ARG A 114 -11.52 -14.85 -3.62
N CYS A 115 -11.73 -16.06 -3.12
CA CYS A 115 -11.69 -17.29 -3.91
C CYS A 115 -13.06 -17.96 -3.76
N GLU A 116 -13.55 -18.63 -4.82
CA GLU A 116 -14.95 -19.08 -4.95
C GLU A 116 -15.40 -20.10 -3.86
N ASP A 117 -14.49 -20.61 -3.03
CA ASP A 117 -14.81 -21.49 -1.89
C ASP A 117 -15.01 -20.74 -0.56
N GLY A 118 -15.20 -19.42 -0.59
CA GLY A 118 -15.45 -18.57 0.59
C GLY A 118 -14.25 -18.44 1.55
N HIS A 119 -13.10 -19.01 1.19
CA HIS A 119 -11.87 -18.90 1.95
C HIS A 119 -11.07 -17.68 1.47
N THR A 120 -10.89 -16.69 2.34
CA THR A 120 -9.90 -15.63 2.11
C THR A 120 -8.51 -16.26 2.14
N SER A 121 -7.71 -16.03 1.10
CA SER A 121 -6.31 -16.46 1.03
C SER A 121 -5.49 -15.68 2.07
N GLY A 122 -5.59 -16.08 3.34
CA GLY A 122 -5.02 -15.37 4.49
C GLY A 122 -5.51 -15.83 5.86
N GLY A 123 -6.51 -16.72 5.95
CA GLY A 123 -6.94 -17.34 7.19
C GLY A 123 -6.15 -18.62 7.51
N HIS A 124 -5.51 -18.68 8.67
CA HIS A 124 -5.02 -19.95 9.23
C HIS A 124 -6.21 -20.89 9.47
N GLN A 125 -6.16 -22.07 8.86
CA GLN A 125 -7.03 -23.19 9.21
C GLN A 125 -6.78 -23.58 10.68
N GLN A 126 -7.80 -23.47 11.52
CA GLN A 126 -7.85 -24.25 12.76
C GLN A 126 -8.16 -25.70 12.41
N HIS A 127 -7.48 -26.61 13.11
CA HIS A 127 -7.57 -28.05 12.96
C HIS A 127 -9.03 -28.55 12.92
N GLY A 128 -9.41 -29.14 11.78
CA GLY A 128 -10.65 -29.90 11.59
C GLY A 128 -10.39 -31.07 10.63
N SER A 129 -10.62 -32.27 11.16
CA SER A 129 -10.60 -33.62 10.60
C SER A 129 -10.52 -33.79 9.07
N TYR A 130 -9.49 -34.50 8.61
CA TYR A 130 -9.32 -34.99 7.23
C TYR A 130 -10.46 -35.92 6.81
N HIS A 131 -11.18 -35.56 5.75
CA HIS A 131 -11.80 -36.51 4.83
C HIS A 131 -11.14 -36.36 3.46
N GLY A 132 -10.60 -37.47 2.96
CA GLY A 132 -9.91 -37.55 1.68
C GLY A 132 -10.85 -37.30 0.51
N GLY A 133 -10.60 -36.20 -0.19
CA GLY A 133 -11.10 -35.92 -1.54
C GLY A 133 -10.01 -35.17 -2.29
N HIS A 134 -9.71 -35.60 -3.52
CA HIS A 134 -8.84 -34.87 -4.44
C HIS A 134 -9.47 -33.50 -4.78
N GLY A 135 -9.28 -32.51 -3.91
CA GLY A 135 -9.70 -31.13 -4.14
C GLY A 135 -8.78 -30.49 -5.15
N ARG A 136 -9.26 -30.26 -6.38
CA ARG A 136 -8.68 -29.24 -7.27
C ARG A 136 -8.73 -27.93 -6.49
N GLY A 137 -7.58 -27.38 -6.09
CA GLY A 137 -7.53 -26.10 -5.38
C GLY A 137 -8.34 -25.05 -6.15
N GLY A 138 -9.34 -24.47 -5.48
CA GLY A 138 -10.21 -23.46 -6.05
C GLY A 138 -9.40 -22.32 -6.69
N ARG A 139 -9.83 -21.88 -7.86
CA ARG A 139 -9.19 -20.78 -8.58
C ARG A 139 -9.47 -19.47 -7.87
N CYS A 140 -8.42 -18.77 -7.44
CA CYS A 140 -8.51 -17.41 -6.93
C CYS A 140 -8.42 -16.42 -8.10
N GLU A 141 -9.45 -16.41 -8.94
CA GLU A 141 -9.50 -15.60 -10.17
C GLU A 141 -10.16 -14.21 -9.96
N GLU A 142 -10.69 -13.90 -8.78
CA GLU A 142 -11.32 -12.59 -8.55
C GLU A 142 -10.34 -11.42 -8.73
N ASP A 143 -10.84 -10.40 -9.42
CA ASP A 143 -10.07 -9.20 -9.72
C ASP A 143 -10.01 -8.26 -8.50
N ARG A 144 -8.78 -8.00 -8.07
CA ARG A 144 -8.50 -7.14 -6.92
C ARG A 144 -8.52 -5.68 -7.34
N THR A 145 -8.68 -4.82 -6.37
CA THR A 145 -8.54 -3.37 -6.52
C THR A 145 -7.23 -2.95 -5.89
N LEU A 146 -6.38 -2.25 -6.64
CA LEU A 146 -5.26 -1.51 -6.07
C LEU A 146 -5.79 -0.15 -5.60
N VAL A 147 -5.73 0.09 -4.30
CA VAL A 147 -6.04 1.37 -3.66
C VAL A 147 -4.72 2.12 -3.44
N PHE A 148 -4.67 3.40 -3.82
CA PHE A 148 -3.44 4.18 -3.78
C PHE A 148 -3.66 5.68 -3.61
N HIS A 149 -2.65 6.36 -3.08
CA HIS A 149 -2.61 7.82 -3.00
C HIS A 149 -1.19 8.37 -3.18
N ALA A 150 -1.11 9.63 -3.58
CA ALA A 150 0.12 10.40 -3.51
C ALA A 150 0.40 10.90 -2.09
N LEU A 151 1.68 11.03 -1.72
CA LEU A 151 2.07 11.58 -0.41
C LEU A 151 1.56 13.02 -0.27
N ALA A 152 1.82 13.85 -1.30
CA ALA A 152 1.28 15.20 -1.41
C ALA A 152 -0.16 15.18 -1.93
N SER A 153 -1.08 14.50 -1.23
CA SER A 153 -2.50 14.49 -1.54
C SER A 153 -3.36 14.02 -0.37
N VAL A 154 -4.60 14.47 -0.35
CA VAL A 154 -5.66 13.99 0.55
C VAL A 154 -6.65 13.06 -0.16
N ARG A 155 -6.47 12.78 -1.45
CA ARG A 155 -7.32 11.87 -2.21
C ARG A 155 -6.86 10.43 -2.06
N GLU A 156 -7.83 9.51 -2.00
CA GLU A 156 -7.60 8.08 -2.21
C GLU A 156 -8.12 7.73 -3.60
N ASN A 157 -7.39 6.89 -4.31
CA ASN A 157 -7.68 6.48 -5.67
C ASN A 157 -7.69 4.96 -5.76
N HIS A 158 -8.30 4.45 -6.82
CA HIS A 158 -8.34 3.03 -7.05
C HIS A 158 -8.36 2.68 -8.54
N VAL A 159 -7.88 1.48 -8.83
CA VAL A 159 -7.93 0.86 -10.16
C VAL A 159 -7.98 -0.66 -10.00
N LYS A 160 -8.66 -1.33 -10.92
CA LYS A 160 -8.69 -2.79 -10.97
C LYS A 160 -7.35 -3.37 -11.41
N THR A 161 -6.91 -4.46 -10.78
CA THR A 161 -5.63 -5.09 -11.09
C THR A 161 -5.61 -5.69 -12.49
N SER A 162 -6.74 -6.16 -13.02
CA SER A 162 -6.87 -6.60 -14.43
C SER A 162 -6.45 -5.51 -15.42
N VAL A 163 -6.80 -4.25 -15.15
CA VAL A 163 -6.39 -3.10 -15.98
C VAL A 163 -4.89 -2.92 -15.94
N LEU A 164 -4.28 -2.97 -14.75
CA LEU A 164 -2.83 -2.81 -14.58
C LEU A 164 -2.04 -3.96 -15.20
N ARG A 165 -2.54 -5.20 -15.09
CA ARG A 165 -1.89 -6.43 -15.58
C ARG A 165 -1.93 -6.57 -17.09
N ASN A 166 -2.91 -5.96 -17.76
CA ASN A 166 -2.96 -5.95 -19.21
C ASN A 166 -1.98 -4.91 -19.78
N ARG A 167 -0.81 -5.37 -20.21
CA ARG A 167 0.24 -4.54 -20.82
C ARG A 167 -0.25 -3.75 -22.04
N ASP A 168 -1.21 -4.27 -22.80
CA ASP A 168 -1.70 -3.62 -24.01
C ASP A 168 -2.45 -2.31 -23.71
N ASN A 169 -2.87 -2.10 -22.45
CA ASN A 169 -3.39 -0.81 -22.01
C ASN A 169 -2.32 0.29 -21.94
N PHE A 170 -1.03 -0.08 -21.96
CA PHE A 170 0.08 0.84 -21.71
C PHE A 170 1.16 0.88 -22.82
N PRO A 171 0.79 1.04 -24.10
CA PRO A 171 1.75 1.04 -25.19
C PRO A 171 2.65 2.27 -25.12
N ARG A 172 3.97 2.06 -25.18
CA ARG A 172 4.98 3.14 -25.23
C ARG A 172 4.81 4.19 -24.11
N GLY A 173 4.38 3.76 -22.92
CA GLY A 173 4.21 4.63 -21.74
C GLY A 173 2.95 5.49 -21.75
N GLN A 174 2.09 5.39 -22.77
CA GLN A 174 0.76 5.97 -22.77
C GLN A 174 -0.18 5.14 -21.89
N ASN A 175 -1.32 5.71 -21.47
CA ASN A 175 -2.33 4.99 -20.69
C ASN A 175 -3.67 5.04 -21.43
N GLN A 176 -3.96 3.99 -22.21
CA GLN A 176 -5.21 3.87 -22.96
C GLN A 176 -6.40 3.52 -22.07
N ALA A 177 -6.14 3.03 -20.84
CA ALA A 177 -7.15 2.70 -19.85
C ALA A 177 -7.30 3.80 -18.77
N ALA A 178 -6.91 5.05 -19.05
CA ALA A 178 -6.93 6.14 -18.08
C ALA A 178 -8.31 6.33 -17.41
N ALA A 179 -9.40 6.16 -18.16
CA ALA A 179 -10.75 6.27 -17.65
C ALA A 179 -11.10 5.23 -16.55
N GLN A 180 -10.33 4.15 -16.41
CA GLN A 180 -10.53 3.11 -15.39
C GLN A 180 -9.92 3.46 -14.03
N PHE A 181 -9.06 4.48 -13.96
CA PHE A 181 -8.52 5.00 -12.72
C PHE A 181 -9.51 6.00 -12.13
N LYS A 182 -9.91 5.78 -10.88
CA LYS A 182 -10.93 6.59 -10.22
C LYS A 182 -10.39 7.14 -8.90
N SER A 183 -10.80 8.35 -8.55
CA SER A 183 -10.71 8.83 -7.17
C SER A 183 -12.00 8.46 -6.45
N TYR A 184 -11.91 8.17 -5.16
CA TYR A 184 -13.10 8.20 -4.32
C TYR A 184 -13.64 9.64 -4.23
N ASP A 185 -14.97 9.77 -4.10
CA ASP A 185 -15.65 11.06 -4.15
C ASP A 185 -15.24 11.97 -2.98
N GLN A 186 -15.09 11.39 -1.80
CA GLN A 186 -14.65 12.09 -0.60
C GLN A 186 -13.15 11.95 -0.38
N LYS A 187 -12.60 12.88 0.40
CA LYS A 187 -11.17 12.99 0.70
C LYS A 187 -10.91 12.59 2.15
N ARG A 188 -9.66 12.19 2.42
CA ARG A 188 -9.14 12.15 3.80
C ARG A 188 -9.08 13.58 4.35
N ARG A 189 -9.01 13.68 5.68
CA ARG A 189 -8.82 14.96 6.39
C ARG A 189 -7.44 15.58 6.13
N SER A 190 -6.42 14.75 5.93
CA SER A 190 -5.03 15.18 5.81
C SER A 190 -4.19 14.20 4.97
N GLN A 191 -2.95 14.58 4.65
CA GLN A 191 -2.02 13.71 3.92
C GLN A 191 -1.74 12.42 4.70
N SER A 192 -1.49 11.35 3.96
CA SER A 192 -1.22 10.00 4.50
C SER A 192 0.10 9.47 3.98
N ALA A 193 0.80 8.70 4.80
CA ALA A 193 2.02 7.98 4.42
C ALA A 193 1.71 6.52 4.02
N ALA A 194 2.26 5.53 4.71
CA ALA A 194 2.05 4.13 4.33
C ALA A 194 0.62 3.65 4.63
N GLN A 195 0.15 2.69 3.83
CA GLN A 195 -1.13 2.01 4.03
C GLN A 195 -1.03 0.50 3.78
N ALA A 196 -1.94 -0.25 4.39
CA ALA A 196 -2.14 -1.67 4.12
C ALA A 196 -3.59 -2.06 4.36
N MET A 197 -4.10 -3.04 3.61
CA MET A 197 -5.45 -3.56 3.79
C MET A 197 -5.40 -4.96 4.39
N SER A 198 -6.28 -5.23 5.35
CA SER A 198 -6.45 -6.56 5.94
C SER A 198 -7.16 -7.51 4.96
N PRO A 199 -7.07 -8.84 5.17
CA PRO A 199 -7.86 -9.81 4.41
C PRO A 199 -9.37 -9.64 4.54
N GLN A 200 -9.84 -8.92 5.57
CA GLN A 200 -11.26 -8.59 5.79
C GLN A 200 -11.69 -7.30 5.08
N GLY A 201 -10.79 -6.63 4.35
CA GLY A 201 -11.11 -5.39 3.64
C GLY A 201 -10.95 -4.12 4.49
N ILE A 202 -10.24 -4.19 5.62
CA ILE A 202 -10.00 -3.01 6.45
C ILE A 202 -8.70 -2.34 6.03
N LEU A 203 -8.80 -1.14 5.45
CA LEU A 203 -7.66 -0.32 5.08
C LEU A 203 -7.17 0.44 6.32
N PHE A 204 -5.89 0.27 6.65
CA PHE A 204 -5.20 1.08 7.64
C PHE A 204 -4.24 2.04 6.95
N SER A 205 -4.23 3.30 7.38
CA SER A 205 -3.33 4.34 6.86
C SER A 205 -2.91 5.31 7.96
N GLY A 206 -1.71 5.88 7.83
CA GLY A 206 -1.17 6.80 8.83
C GLY A 206 -1.24 8.26 8.38
N LEU A 207 -2.04 9.06 9.08
CA LEU A 207 -2.23 10.48 8.80
C LEU A 207 -1.11 11.33 9.41
N LEU A 208 -0.47 12.16 8.58
CA LEU A 208 0.77 12.86 8.93
C LEU A 208 0.55 14.03 9.90
N PRO A 209 -0.33 15.01 9.63
CA PRO A 209 -0.57 16.10 10.58
C PRO A 209 -1.30 15.65 11.85
N ASP A 210 -2.07 14.56 11.75
CA ASP A 210 -2.85 14.02 12.86
C ASP A 210 -2.04 13.14 13.81
N LEU A 211 -0.88 12.63 13.38
CA LEU A 211 -0.03 11.72 14.15
C LEU A 211 -0.82 10.48 14.61
N ALA A 212 -1.54 9.89 13.66
CA ALA A 212 -2.59 8.91 13.93
C ALA A 212 -2.64 7.79 12.89
N ILE A 213 -3.07 6.60 13.32
CA ILE A 213 -3.51 5.51 12.46
C ILE A 213 -5.03 5.58 12.32
N THR A 214 -5.49 5.50 11.07
CA THR A 214 -6.91 5.39 10.74
C THR A 214 -7.25 4.01 10.21
N CYS A 215 -8.53 3.67 10.26
CA CYS A 215 -9.10 2.53 9.56
C CYS A 215 -10.25 2.99 8.65
N TRP A 216 -10.50 2.22 7.60
CA TRP A 216 -11.71 2.29 6.77
C TRP A 216 -12.11 0.89 6.30
N ASN A 217 -13.40 0.56 6.37
CA ASN A 217 -13.93 -0.70 5.84
C ASN A 217 -14.29 -0.53 4.36
N SER A 218 -13.66 -1.31 3.47
CA SER A 218 -13.84 -1.21 2.02
C SER A 218 -15.26 -1.52 1.52
N GLU A 219 -16.10 -2.15 2.35
CA GLU A 219 -17.52 -2.39 2.06
C GLU A 219 -18.39 -1.16 2.32
N GLN A 220 -17.84 -0.10 2.93
CA GLN A 220 -18.53 1.17 3.14
C GLN A 220 -18.06 2.23 2.16
N PRO A 221 -18.90 3.24 1.82
CA PRO A 221 -18.44 4.39 1.05
C PRO A 221 -17.20 5.03 1.68
N PHE A 222 -16.17 5.28 0.87
CA PHE A 222 -14.99 6.03 1.31
C PHE A 222 -15.40 7.47 1.60
N ALA A 223 -15.53 7.80 2.88
CA ALA A 223 -15.99 9.09 3.34
C ALA A 223 -15.43 9.42 4.72
N GLY A 224 -15.25 10.71 5.03
CA GLY A 224 -14.66 11.14 6.30
C GLY A 224 -15.39 10.60 7.54
N TRP A 225 -16.71 10.39 7.46
CA TRP A 225 -17.49 9.80 8.55
C TRP A 225 -17.37 8.27 8.65
N ASN A 226 -16.79 7.57 7.67
CA ASN A 226 -16.51 6.14 7.69
C ASN A 226 -15.00 5.84 7.88
N ILE A 227 -14.19 6.88 8.04
CA ILE A 227 -12.76 6.79 8.35
C ILE A 227 -12.60 7.10 9.84
N GLU A 228 -12.25 6.10 10.64
CA GLU A 228 -12.12 6.23 12.09
C GLU A 228 -10.65 6.28 12.51
N VAL A 229 -10.34 7.06 13.54
CA VAL A 229 -9.01 7.09 14.15
C VAL A 229 -8.94 5.98 15.19
N VAL A 230 -8.04 5.01 15.00
CA VAL A 230 -7.90 3.84 15.90
C VAL A 230 -6.70 3.93 16.82
N ALA A 231 -5.73 4.79 16.51
CA ALA A 231 -4.62 5.12 17.40
C ALA A 231 -4.14 6.55 17.10
N ARG A 232 -3.75 7.29 18.13
CA ARG A 232 -3.14 8.63 18.01
C ARG A 232 -2.10 8.78 19.10
N ASP A 233 -0.89 9.17 18.70
CA ASP A 233 0.20 9.39 19.64
C ASP A 233 1.23 10.34 19.00
N PRO A 234 1.39 11.57 19.53
CA PRO A 234 2.27 12.57 18.94
C PRO A 234 3.77 12.25 19.08
N GLU A 235 4.14 11.33 19.97
CA GLU A 235 5.52 10.90 20.16
C GLU A 235 5.85 9.68 19.28
N THR A 236 4.96 8.70 19.23
CA THR A 236 5.24 7.39 18.64
C THR A 236 4.77 7.22 17.21
N LEU A 237 3.84 8.05 16.71
CA LEU A 237 3.22 7.94 15.38
C LEU A 237 3.48 9.16 14.46
N GLN A 238 4.72 9.64 14.40
CA GLN A 238 5.06 10.87 13.67
C GLN A 238 5.03 10.70 12.14
N PHE A 239 5.94 9.91 11.56
CA PHE A 239 5.90 9.54 10.14
C PHE A 239 5.79 8.02 10.04
N THR A 240 4.63 7.52 9.61
CA THR A 240 4.36 6.08 9.47
C THR A 240 4.92 5.55 8.16
N SER A 241 6.23 5.29 8.14
CA SER A 241 6.97 4.89 6.94
C SER A 241 6.59 3.49 6.43
N GLY A 242 6.01 2.65 7.27
CA GLY A 242 5.56 1.31 6.87
C GLY A 242 4.34 0.85 7.65
N VAL A 243 3.38 0.26 6.95
CA VAL A 243 2.21 -0.40 7.54
C VAL A 243 2.05 -1.77 6.88
N LYS A 244 1.85 -2.83 7.66
CA LYS A 244 1.56 -4.18 7.17
C LYS A 244 0.51 -4.85 8.06
N VAL A 245 -0.39 -5.61 7.45
CA VAL A 245 -1.33 -6.46 8.18
C VAL A 245 -0.95 -7.91 7.93
N ARG A 246 -0.66 -8.67 9.00
CA ARG A 246 -0.32 -10.09 8.90
C ARG A 246 -0.71 -10.81 10.19
N TYR A 247 -1.28 -12.01 10.06
CA TYR A 247 -1.65 -12.86 11.20
C TYR A 247 -2.56 -12.16 12.22
N GLY A 248 -3.54 -11.38 11.75
CA GLY A 248 -4.47 -10.63 12.61
C GLY A 248 -3.83 -9.44 13.35
N GLN A 249 -2.56 -9.12 13.07
CA GLN A 249 -1.86 -7.98 13.65
C GLN A 249 -1.61 -6.89 12.61
N LEU A 250 -1.78 -5.65 13.03
CA LEU A 250 -1.27 -4.48 12.36
C LEU A 250 0.16 -4.23 12.86
N TRP A 251 1.10 -4.11 11.94
CA TRP A 251 2.48 -3.71 12.19
C TRP A 251 2.71 -2.33 11.60
N VAL A 252 3.27 -1.43 12.40
CA VAL A 252 3.57 -0.04 12.01
C VAL A 252 5.02 0.26 12.30
N MET A 253 5.76 0.68 11.27
CA MET A 253 7.05 1.33 11.42
C MET A 253 6.83 2.84 11.41
N SER A 254 7.33 3.53 12.42
CA SER A 254 7.30 4.98 12.51
C SER A 254 8.70 5.56 12.68
N CYS A 255 8.98 6.68 12.04
CA CYS A 255 10.21 7.43 12.20
C CYS A 255 9.95 8.94 12.37
N ARG A 256 10.97 9.69 12.78
CA ARG A 256 10.95 11.16 12.85
C ARG A 256 11.42 11.79 11.52
N TYR A 257 10.79 11.41 10.39
CA TYR A 257 11.23 11.83 9.05
C TYR A 257 11.33 13.35 8.88
N GLN A 258 10.43 14.13 9.48
CA GLN A 258 10.48 15.58 9.45
C GLN A 258 11.74 16.17 10.11
N ARG A 259 12.31 15.49 11.11
CA ARG A 259 13.58 15.89 11.73
C ARG A 259 14.75 15.59 10.81
N PHE A 260 14.72 14.45 10.12
CA PHE A 260 15.67 14.13 9.06
C PHE A 260 15.60 15.16 7.92
N ALA A 261 14.41 15.41 7.38
CA ALA A 261 14.18 16.31 6.25
C ALA A 261 14.61 17.76 6.53
N THR A 262 14.55 18.21 7.78
CA THR A 262 14.96 19.56 8.20
C THR A 262 16.38 19.63 8.77
N GLY A 263 17.10 18.51 8.85
CA GLY A 263 18.43 18.45 9.46
C GLY A 263 18.44 18.71 10.98
N THR A 264 17.32 18.50 11.66
CA THR A 264 17.14 18.74 13.11
C THR A 264 17.04 17.46 13.93
N MET A 265 17.57 16.35 13.42
CA MET A 265 17.57 15.06 14.12
C MET A 265 18.40 15.13 15.40
N ASN A 266 17.79 14.79 16.55
CA ASN A 266 18.51 14.56 17.79
C ASN A 266 18.82 13.06 17.90
N TRP A 267 20.09 12.71 17.96
CA TRP A 267 20.53 11.31 18.02
C TRP A 267 20.51 10.71 19.43
N ASN A 268 20.25 11.52 20.45
CA ASN A 268 20.13 11.09 21.86
C ASN A 268 18.70 10.69 22.25
N GLU A 269 17.80 10.50 21.28
CA GLU A 269 16.41 10.11 21.49
C GLU A 269 15.97 8.99 20.53
N VAL A 270 14.82 8.37 20.82
CA VAL A 270 14.25 7.32 19.98
C VAL A 270 13.64 7.94 18.73
N ASN A 271 14.31 7.73 17.58
CA ASN A 271 13.91 8.24 16.27
C ASN A 271 13.11 7.24 15.41
N TYR A 272 13.21 5.94 15.71
CA TYR A 272 12.61 4.86 14.92
C TYR A 272 11.89 3.90 15.85
N ARG A 273 10.68 3.47 15.47
CA ARG A 273 9.84 2.56 16.26
C ARG A 273 9.19 1.52 15.35
N VAL A 274 9.08 0.30 15.86
CA VAL A 274 8.22 -0.74 15.29
C VAL A 274 7.19 -1.08 16.35
N GLN A 275 5.92 -0.96 16.00
CA GLN A 275 4.79 -1.13 16.91
C GLN A 275 3.81 -2.14 16.31
N SER A 276 3.07 -2.84 17.16
CA SER A 276 2.04 -3.77 16.72
C SER A 276 0.82 -3.74 17.63
N ALA A 277 -0.34 -4.03 17.04
CA ALA A 277 -1.59 -4.20 17.76
C ALA A 277 -2.49 -5.19 17.02
N ARG A 278 -3.38 -5.86 17.76
CA ARG A 278 -4.38 -6.75 17.16
C ARG A 278 -5.40 -5.93 16.38
N VAL A 279 -5.65 -6.33 15.13
CA VAL A 279 -6.63 -5.66 14.25
C VAL A 279 -8.01 -5.63 14.89
N GLU A 280 -8.44 -6.73 15.50
CA GLU A 280 -9.75 -6.84 16.16
C GLU A 280 -9.92 -5.88 17.33
N ASP A 281 -8.85 -5.61 18.09
CA ASP A 281 -8.91 -4.68 19.22
C ASP A 281 -8.92 -3.24 18.72
N LEU A 282 -8.17 -2.92 17.66
CA LEU A 282 -8.12 -1.59 17.05
C LEU A 282 -9.48 -1.16 16.47
N ILE A 283 -10.20 -2.08 15.82
CA ILE A 283 -11.44 -1.74 15.12
C ILE A 283 -12.69 -1.90 16.00
N ARG A 284 -12.60 -2.56 17.16
CA ARG A 284 -13.77 -2.87 18.00
C ARG A 284 -14.57 -1.61 18.32
N GLY A 285 -15.87 -1.64 18.05
CA GLY A 285 -16.77 -0.53 18.34
C GLY A 285 -16.64 0.66 17.39
N THR A 286 -15.79 0.56 16.35
CA THR A 286 -15.68 1.56 15.28
C THR A 286 -16.55 1.16 14.08
N LYS A 287 -16.72 2.08 13.14
CA LYS A 287 -17.37 1.79 11.84
C LYS A 287 -16.56 0.86 10.94
N CYS A 288 -15.28 0.68 11.25
CA CYS A 288 -14.42 -0.24 10.53
C CYS A 288 -14.71 -1.70 10.88
N ASP A 289 -15.33 -1.97 12.02
CA ASP A 289 -15.65 -3.35 12.43
C ASP A 289 -16.73 -3.95 11.51
N PRO A 290 -16.46 -5.05 10.79
CA PRO A 290 -17.50 -5.70 10.00
C PRO A 290 -18.71 -6.16 10.84
N LYS A 291 -18.52 -6.40 12.14
CA LYS A 291 -19.58 -6.89 13.03
C LYS A 291 -20.59 -5.79 13.41
N THR A 292 -20.16 -4.54 13.50
CA THR A 292 -21.07 -3.42 13.84
C THR A 292 -22.03 -3.12 12.70
N ASN A 293 -21.64 -3.40 11.46
CA ASN A 293 -22.48 -3.22 10.27
C ASN A 293 -23.63 -4.23 10.14
N ASN A 294 -23.52 -5.41 10.77
CA ASN A 294 -24.56 -6.45 10.73
C ASN A 294 -25.64 -6.28 11.80
N ILE A 295 -25.48 -5.34 12.73
CA ILE A 295 -26.44 -5.11 13.83
C ILE A 295 -27.56 -4.13 13.41
N GLY A 296 -27.42 -3.45 12.27
CA GLY A 296 -28.41 -2.50 11.72
C GLY A 296 -29.35 -3.07 10.66
N SER A 297 -29.34 -4.39 10.43
CA SER A 297 -30.12 -5.06 9.36
C SER A 297 -31.24 -5.98 9.87
N GLY A 298 -31.58 -5.89 11.16
CA GLY A 298 -32.63 -6.68 11.82
C GLY A 298 -33.88 -5.86 12.11
#